data_AF-A0A497QQM8-F1
#
_entry.id   AF-A0A497QQM8-F1
#
_cell.length_a   1.000
_cell.length_b   1.000
_cell.length_c   1.000
_cell.angle_alpha   90.00
_cell.angle_beta   90.00
_cell.angle_gamma   90.00
#
_symmetry.space_group_name_H-M   'P 1'
#
loop_
_entity.id
_entity.type
_entity.pdbx_description
1 polymer ?
#
loop_
_entity_poly.entity_id
_entity_poly.type
_entity_poly.pdbx_seq_one_letter_code
_entity_poly.pdbx_strand_id
1 'polypeptide(L)'
;DPDGDGLNNVEECFTDQWGSNPYHKDIFIEFDWTVRYPGDLLNKPSGEYIDQMVAAFEQRNITLHIDTGGLTGGEEIPYKSIISPDELCDIYWDYFLHNDLNNPRKGIFHYCLVCDYGPYAGFSFVGCDHLDSFCLSAQTLQENQPKYTRKHLIVGGAIHELGHTLGLTVDDFGGNDNMGVVDTFSKQWWKYHNYKSCMNYRYTYKIIDYSDGSHGRGDFDDWGHLDFSFFKNTHFRLPEKYI
;
A
#
# COMPACT_ATOMS: atom_id res chain seq x y z
N ASP A 1 19.43 -10.33 0.46
CA ASP A 1 19.35 -8.89 0.62
C ASP A 1 20.66 -8.09 0.41
N PRO A 2 21.42 -8.30 -0.68
CA PRO A 2 22.46 -7.35 -1.13
C PRO A 2 21.93 -5.95 -1.54
N ASP A 3 20.67 -5.83 -1.94
CA ASP A 3 19.98 -4.64 -2.47
C ASP A 3 19.14 -3.88 -1.44
N GLY A 4 18.86 -4.49 -0.30
CA GLY A 4 18.19 -3.88 0.84
C GLY A 4 16.68 -3.73 0.64
N ASP A 5 16.03 -4.69 -0.02
CA ASP A 5 14.57 -4.70 -0.23
C ASP A 5 13.81 -5.54 0.80
N GLY A 6 14.53 -6.17 1.74
CA GLY A 6 13.96 -7.02 2.77
C GLY A 6 13.87 -8.50 2.39
N LEU A 7 14.22 -8.90 1.16
CA LEU A 7 14.19 -10.29 0.69
C LEU A 7 15.55 -10.99 0.85
N ASN A 8 15.55 -12.10 1.56
CA ASN A 8 16.75 -12.94 1.71
C ASN A 8 16.90 -13.90 0.52
N ASN A 9 18.07 -14.51 0.37
CA ASN A 9 18.37 -15.32 -0.82
C ASN A 9 17.44 -16.55 -1.01
N VAL A 10 16.81 -17.05 0.07
CA VAL A 10 15.83 -18.14 -0.02
C VAL A 10 14.49 -17.63 -0.54
N GLU A 11 14.08 -16.45 -0.10
CA GLU A 11 12.87 -15.76 -0.57
C GLU A 11 13.02 -15.36 -2.04
N GLU A 12 14.16 -14.77 -2.40
CA GLU A 12 14.55 -14.49 -3.80
C GLU A 12 14.49 -15.74 -4.69
N CYS A 13 14.94 -16.89 -4.17
CA CYS A 13 14.85 -18.15 -4.91
C CYS A 13 13.40 -18.62 -5.12
N PHE A 14 12.49 -18.29 -4.20
CA PHE A 14 11.07 -18.58 -4.33
C PHE A 14 10.40 -17.66 -5.37
N THR A 15 10.81 -16.39 -5.41
CA THR A 15 10.28 -15.36 -6.31
C THR A 15 10.98 -15.29 -7.68
N ASP A 16 12.11 -15.97 -7.89
CA ASP A 16 12.87 -16.01 -9.15
C ASP A 16 12.01 -16.36 -10.38
N GLN A 17 11.00 -17.23 -10.20
CA GLN A 17 10.04 -17.57 -11.25
C GLN A 17 9.20 -16.38 -11.76
N TRP A 18 9.16 -15.28 -11.01
CA TRP A 18 8.51 -14.02 -11.35
C TRP A 18 9.50 -12.91 -11.73
N GLY A 19 10.80 -13.23 -11.76
CA GLY A 19 11.85 -12.31 -12.19
C GLY A 19 12.50 -11.51 -11.06
N SER A 20 12.38 -11.96 -9.80
CA SER A 20 13.15 -11.41 -8.67
C SER A 20 14.65 -11.42 -8.94
N ASN A 21 15.36 -10.44 -8.41
CA ASN A 21 16.79 -10.28 -8.63
C ASN A 21 17.49 -9.87 -7.33
N PRO A 22 18.40 -10.69 -6.77
CA PRO A 22 19.10 -10.41 -5.51
C PRO A 22 20.00 -9.16 -5.46
N TYR A 23 20.05 -8.37 -6.53
CA TYR A 23 20.83 -7.14 -6.64
C TYR A 23 20.00 -5.95 -7.17
N HIS A 24 18.69 -6.10 -7.26
CA HIS A 24 17.75 -5.07 -7.70
C HIS A 24 16.51 -5.13 -6.81
N LYS A 25 16.09 -4.00 -6.25
CA LYS A 25 14.99 -4.01 -5.29
C LYS A 25 13.71 -4.50 -5.93
N ASP A 26 13.13 -5.53 -5.34
CA ASP A 26 11.84 -6.08 -5.71
C ASP A 26 10.82 -5.81 -4.60
N ILE A 27 9.60 -5.42 -4.98
CA ILE A 27 8.45 -5.36 -4.08
C ILE A 27 7.34 -6.20 -4.68
N PHE A 28 6.73 -7.04 -3.86
CA PHE A 28 5.61 -7.88 -4.25
C PHE A 28 4.33 -7.41 -3.56
N ILE A 29 3.26 -7.18 -4.32
CA ILE A 29 1.93 -6.87 -3.77
C ILE A 29 0.94 -7.88 -4.31
N GLU A 30 0.15 -8.45 -3.41
CA GLU A 30 -1.00 -9.26 -3.78
C GLU A 30 -2.29 -8.48 -3.56
N PHE A 31 -3.16 -8.49 -4.55
CA PHE A 31 -4.50 -7.91 -4.44
C PHE A 31 -5.56 -8.99 -4.47
N ASP A 32 -6.28 -9.11 -3.37
CA ASP A 32 -7.56 -9.81 -3.32
C ASP A 32 -8.71 -8.80 -3.40
N TRP A 33 -9.86 -9.25 -3.86
CA TRP A 33 -11.02 -8.38 -3.95
C TRP A 33 -12.34 -9.09 -3.65
N THR A 34 -13.23 -8.37 -2.97
CA THR A 34 -14.59 -8.86 -2.75
C THR A 34 -15.44 -8.74 -4.02
N VAL A 35 -16.23 -9.78 -4.31
CA VAL A 35 -17.10 -9.87 -5.49
C VAL A 35 -18.57 -10.00 -5.09
N ARG A 36 -19.48 -9.22 -5.69
CA ARG A 36 -20.94 -9.34 -5.44
C ARG A 36 -21.54 -10.63 -5.99
N TYR A 37 -20.96 -11.10 -7.08
CA TYR A 37 -21.22 -12.38 -7.72
C TYR A 37 -19.92 -12.85 -8.38
N PRO A 38 -19.71 -14.16 -8.60
CA PRO A 38 -18.47 -14.67 -9.20
C PRO A 38 -18.16 -13.98 -10.54
N GLY A 39 -16.91 -13.53 -10.72
CA GLY A 39 -16.46 -12.77 -11.89
C GLY A 39 -16.80 -11.28 -11.89
N ASP A 40 -17.28 -10.71 -10.77
CA ASP A 40 -17.43 -9.25 -10.62
C ASP A 40 -16.04 -8.58 -10.50
N LEU A 41 -15.66 -7.83 -11.54
CA LEU A 41 -14.35 -7.18 -11.63
C LEU A 41 -14.35 -5.75 -11.07
N LEU A 42 -15.44 -5.31 -10.42
CA LEU A 42 -15.56 -3.92 -9.97
C LEU A 42 -14.47 -3.52 -8.95
N ASN A 43 -14.12 -4.43 -8.05
CA ASN A 43 -13.07 -4.24 -7.04
C ASN A 43 -11.71 -4.78 -7.49
N LYS A 44 -11.63 -5.50 -8.62
CA LYS A 44 -10.36 -6.00 -9.14
C LYS A 44 -9.53 -4.83 -9.69
N PRO A 45 -8.34 -4.55 -9.13
CA PRO A 45 -7.47 -3.54 -9.70
C PRO A 45 -7.04 -3.98 -11.11
N SER A 46 -7.08 -3.07 -12.06
CA SER A 46 -6.76 -3.39 -13.47
C SER A 46 -6.50 -2.13 -14.30
N GLY A 47 -5.68 -2.29 -15.34
CA GLY A 47 -5.48 -1.31 -16.41
C GLY A 47 -4.46 -0.23 -16.08
N GLU A 48 -4.57 0.90 -16.78
CA GLU A 48 -3.56 1.97 -16.88
C GLU A 48 -3.06 2.54 -15.53
N TYR A 49 -3.84 2.42 -14.45
CA TYR A 49 -3.43 2.92 -13.14
C TYR A 49 -2.41 2.00 -12.48
N ILE A 50 -2.52 0.67 -12.65
CA ILE A 50 -1.47 -0.27 -12.22
C ILE A 50 -0.18 0.07 -12.95
N ASP A 51 -0.25 0.27 -14.26
CA ASP A 51 0.92 0.62 -15.08
C ASP A 51 1.57 1.93 -14.60
N GLN A 52 0.77 2.92 -14.18
CA GLN A 52 1.28 4.16 -13.58
C GLN A 52 1.97 3.94 -12.24
N MET A 53 1.39 3.10 -11.36
CA MET A 53 2.00 2.73 -10.09
C MET A 53 3.33 2.02 -10.32
N VAL A 54 3.38 1.01 -11.19
CA VAL A 54 4.61 0.30 -11.55
C VAL A 54 5.65 1.27 -12.11
N ALA A 55 5.26 2.15 -13.05
CA ALA A 55 6.17 3.12 -13.64
C ALA A 55 6.75 4.12 -12.62
N ALA A 56 6.03 4.43 -11.53
CA ALA A 56 6.55 5.28 -10.45
C ALA A 56 7.72 4.62 -9.72
N PHE A 57 7.61 3.31 -9.44
CA PHE A 57 8.69 2.52 -8.82
C PHE A 57 9.85 2.27 -9.79
N GLU A 58 9.56 1.98 -11.07
CA GLU A 58 10.59 1.78 -12.09
C GLU A 58 11.49 3.01 -12.26
N GLN A 59 10.92 4.23 -12.18
CA GLN A 59 11.69 5.48 -12.21
C GLN A 59 12.70 5.61 -11.06
N ARG A 60 12.50 4.85 -9.99
CA ARG A 60 13.37 4.77 -8.81
C ARG A 60 14.21 3.50 -8.80
N ASN A 61 14.25 2.77 -9.92
CA ASN A 61 14.99 1.52 -10.08
C ASN A 61 14.57 0.46 -9.05
N ILE A 62 13.25 0.35 -8.83
CA ILE A 62 12.59 -0.68 -8.02
C ILE A 62 11.60 -1.40 -8.93
N THR A 63 11.61 -2.73 -8.92
CA THR A 63 10.64 -3.54 -9.67
C THR A 63 9.45 -3.79 -8.76
N LEU A 64 8.26 -3.41 -9.23
CA LEU A 64 7.01 -3.64 -8.51
C LEU A 64 6.22 -4.77 -9.16
N HIS A 65 6.17 -5.91 -8.49
CA HIS A 65 5.44 -7.10 -8.90
C HIS A 65 4.01 -7.05 -8.34
N ILE A 66 3.03 -7.08 -9.24
CA ILE A 66 1.61 -6.97 -8.90
C ILE A 66 0.93 -8.30 -9.18
N ASP A 67 0.45 -8.96 -8.13
CA ASP A 67 -0.36 -10.16 -8.23
C ASP A 67 -1.86 -9.85 -8.16
N THR A 68 -2.55 -10.14 -9.25
CA THR A 68 -4.02 -10.05 -9.36
C THR A 68 -4.59 -11.37 -9.92
N GLY A 69 -3.89 -12.48 -9.72
CA GLY A 69 -4.15 -13.78 -10.36
C GLY A 69 -2.99 -14.30 -11.22
N GLY A 70 -1.86 -13.60 -11.26
CA GLY A 70 -0.74 -13.86 -12.18
C GLY A 70 0.47 -14.52 -11.53
N LEU A 71 0.67 -14.32 -10.22
CA LEU A 71 1.81 -14.82 -9.45
C LEU A 71 1.34 -15.84 -8.39
N THR A 72 0.31 -16.62 -8.74
CA THR A 72 -0.32 -17.71 -7.94
C THR A 72 -1.19 -17.31 -6.75
N GLY A 73 -1.32 -16.01 -6.44
CA GLY A 73 -2.34 -15.47 -5.53
C GLY A 73 -3.34 -14.57 -6.27
N GLY A 74 -3.97 -13.64 -5.55
CA GLY A 74 -4.91 -12.66 -6.10
C GLY A 74 -6.29 -13.25 -6.39
N GLU A 75 -7.12 -13.27 -5.36
CA GLU A 75 -8.35 -14.07 -5.31
C GLU A 75 -9.65 -13.26 -5.28
N GLU A 76 -10.73 -13.91 -5.73
CA GLU A 76 -12.10 -13.43 -5.56
C GLU A 76 -12.66 -13.89 -4.21
N ILE A 77 -12.90 -12.92 -3.32
CA ILE A 77 -13.49 -13.18 -1.99
C ILE A 77 -15.01 -12.97 -2.06
N PRO A 78 -15.83 -13.87 -1.50
CA PRO A 78 -17.28 -13.69 -1.45
C PRO A 78 -17.69 -12.36 -0.81
N TYR A 79 -18.72 -11.73 -1.37
CA TYR A 79 -19.24 -10.45 -0.87
C TYR A 79 -19.51 -10.46 0.63
N LYS A 80 -18.97 -9.46 1.32
CA LYS A 80 -19.40 -9.04 2.65
C LYS A 80 -19.86 -7.60 2.58
N SER A 81 -20.97 -7.30 3.26
CA SER A 81 -21.56 -5.95 3.24
C SER A 81 -20.69 -4.91 3.93
N ILE A 82 -20.04 -5.31 5.01
CA ILE A 82 -19.04 -4.53 5.74
C ILE A 82 -18.00 -5.52 6.25
N ILE A 83 -16.73 -5.14 6.23
CA ILE A 83 -15.64 -5.91 6.80
C ILE A 83 -15.13 -5.17 8.03
N SER A 84 -15.17 -5.84 9.18
CA SER A 84 -14.62 -5.35 10.44
C SER A 84 -13.10 -5.59 10.53
N PRO A 85 -12.38 -4.91 11.44
CA PRO A 85 -10.95 -5.14 11.63
C PRO A 85 -10.59 -6.59 11.98
N ASP A 86 -11.41 -7.29 12.77
CA ASP A 86 -11.20 -8.70 13.11
C ASP A 86 -11.37 -9.62 11.89
N GLU A 87 -12.37 -9.35 11.05
CA GLU A 87 -12.56 -10.11 9.80
C GLU A 87 -11.41 -9.92 8.80
N LEU A 88 -10.62 -8.84 8.89
CA LEU A 88 -9.42 -8.68 8.05
C LEU A 88 -8.36 -9.72 8.39
N CYS A 89 -8.16 -10.03 9.68
CA CYS A 89 -7.25 -11.08 10.11
C CYS A 89 -7.72 -12.46 9.64
N ASP A 90 -9.02 -12.74 9.74
CA ASP A 90 -9.61 -13.98 9.25
C ASP A 90 -9.44 -14.13 7.73
N ILE A 91 -9.68 -13.06 6.96
CA ILE A 91 -9.50 -13.05 5.50
C ILE A 91 -8.04 -13.26 5.12
N TYR A 92 -7.12 -12.57 5.79
CA TYR A 92 -5.67 -12.76 5.59
C TYR A 92 -5.27 -14.23 5.85
N TRP A 93 -5.81 -14.85 6.91
CA TRP A 93 -5.55 -16.25 7.21
C TRP A 93 -6.13 -17.22 6.18
N ASP A 94 -7.39 -17.00 5.77
CA ASP A 94 -8.13 -17.92 4.90
C ASP A 94 -7.70 -17.83 3.43
N TYR A 95 -7.47 -16.62 2.93
CA TYR A 95 -7.25 -16.34 1.52
C TYR A 95 -5.77 -16.09 1.20
N PHE A 96 -5.09 -15.23 1.95
CA PHE A 96 -3.67 -14.95 1.65
C PHE A 96 -2.73 -16.06 2.12
N LEU A 97 -2.91 -16.54 3.36
CA LEU A 97 -2.08 -17.62 3.91
C LEU A 97 -2.62 -19.02 3.60
N HIS A 98 -3.85 -19.15 3.13
CA HIS A 98 -4.50 -20.45 2.86
C HIS A 98 -4.41 -21.42 4.03
N ASN A 99 -4.65 -20.94 5.24
CA ASN A 99 -4.55 -21.73 6.46
C ASN A 99 -3.15 -22.36 6.70
N ASP A 100 -2.09 -21.79 6.13
CA ASP A 100 -0.70 -22.24 6.33
C ASP A 100 0.20 -21.09 6.80
N LEU A 101 0.62 -21.16 8.07
CA LEU A 101 1.57 -20.18 8.65
C LEU A 101 2.96 -20.24 8.00
N ASN A 102 3.30 -21.31 7.30
CA ASN A 102 4.55 -21.46 6.56
C ASN A 102 4.40 -21.10 5.09
N ASN A 103 3.25 -20.56 4.68
CA ASN A 103 3.07 -20.06 3.33
C ASN A 103 4.15 -19.01 3.04
N PRO A 104 5.04 -19.23 2.05
CA PRO A 104 6.20 -18.38 1.80
C PRO A 104 5.83 -16.95 1.41
N ARG A 105 4.57 -16.69 1.03
CA ARG A 105 4.09 -15.34 0.73
C ARG A 105 4.09 -14.45 1.97
N LYS A 106 3.95 -15.04 3.17
CA LYS A 106 4.10 -14.34 4.44
C LYS A 106 5.53 -13.81 4.56
N GLY A 107 5.67 -12.50 4.67
CA GLY A 107 6.98 -11.87 4.66
C GLY A 107 7.63 -11.86 3.29
N ILE A 108 6.88 -11.94 2.18
CA ILE A 108 7.38 -11.57 0.85
C ILE A 108 6.42 -10.56 0.21
N PHE A 109 5.13 -10.84 0.28
CA PHE A 109 4.09 -10.01 -0.31
C PHE A 109 3.52 -9.03 0.70
N HIS A 110 3.27 -7.81 0.23
CA HIS A 110 2.34 -6.88 0.86
C HIS A 110 0.92 -7.27 0.46
N TYR A 111 0.06 -7.56 1.42
CA TYR A 111 -1.31 -8.01 1.16
C TYR A 111 -2.28 -6.84 1.07
N CYS A 112 -3.02 -6.74 -0.03
CA CYS A 112 -4.05 -5.73 -0.25
C CYS A 112 -5.42 -6.37 -0.43
N LEU A 113 -6.36 -6.05 0.47
CA LEU A 113 -7.76 -6.43 0.32
C LEU A 113 -8.59 -5.25 -0.21
N VAL A 114 -9.22 -5.41 -1.38
CA VAL A 114 -10.18 -4.43 -1.92
C VAL A 114 -11.62 -4.86 -1.62
N CYS A 115 -12.33 -4.05 -0.84
CA CYS A 115 -13.71 -4.29 -0.46
C CYS A 115 -14.61 -3.09 -0.78
N ASP A 116 -15.94 -3.25 -0.69
CA ASP A 116 -16.84 -2.09 -0.79
C ASP A 116 -16.70 -1.20 0.46
N TYR A 117 -16.85 -1.81 1.63
CA TYR A 117 -16.84 -1.12 2.93
C TYR A 117 -16.04 -1.94 3.95
N GLY A 118 -15.01 -1.31 4.51
CA GLY A 118 -14.14 -1.82 5.56
C GLY A 118 -14.05 -0.85 6.74
N PRO A 119 -13.03 -0.98 7.61
CA PRO A 119 -12.90 -0.14 8.80
C PRO A 119 -12.75 1.35 8.50
N TYR A 120 -11.98 1.69 7.47
CA TYR A 120 -11.72 3.04 7.00
C TYR A 120 -11.56 3.05 5.46
N ALA A 121 -11.42 4.23 4.86
CA ALA A 121 -11.28 4.38 3.41
C ALA A 121 -10.03 3.64 2.87
N GLY A 122 -8.91 3.78 3.58
CA GLY A 122 -7.71 2.95 3.52
C GLY A 122 -7.30 2.61 4.95
N PHE A 123 -6.80 1.40 5.18
CA PHE A 123 -6.46 0.92 6.51
C PHE A 123 -5.35 -0.14 6.47
N SER A 124 -4.15 0.23 6.89
CA SER A 124 -3.06 -0.70 7.16
C SER A 124 -3.31 -1.51 8.44
N PHE A 125 -3.07 -2.82 8.40
CA PHE A 125 -3.34 -3.74 9.51
C PHE A 125 -2.27 -4.84 9.61
N VAL A 126 -2.22 -5.48 10.79
CA VAL A 126 -1.34 -6.62 11.05
C VAL A 126 -2.17 -7.89 10.87
N GLY A 127 -1.93 -8.64 9.79
CA GLY A 127 -2.63 -9.90 9.54
C GLY A 127 -2.21 -11.01 10.51
N CYS A 128 -0.89 -11.17 10.70
CA CYS A 128 -0.31 -12.17 11.59
C CYS A 128 0.74 -11.58 12.53
N ASP A 129 1.91 -11.18 11.99
CA ASP A 129 3.10 -10.87 12.79
C ASP A 129 3.55 -9.40 12.67
N HIS A 130 3.39 -8.80 11.50
CA HIS A 130 3.93 -7.48 11.13
C HIS A 130 2.93 -6.67 10.30
N LEU A 131 3.20 -5.36 10.12
CA LEU A 131 2.39 -4.46 9.30
C LEU A 131 2.75 -4.65 7.82
N ASP A 132 2.29 -5.76 7.24
CA ASP A 132 2.49 -6.16 5.85
C ASP A 132 1.21 -6.08 5.01
N SER A 133 0.11 -5.61 5.60
CA SER A 133 -1.22 -5.71 5.02
C SER A 133 -1.97 -4.40 5.06
N PHE A 134 -2.85 -4.19 4.08
CA PHE A 134 -3.77 -3.07 4.07
C PHE A 134 -5.09 -3.40 3.35
N CYS A 135 -6.14 -2.67 3.71
CA CYS A 135 -7.47 -2.79 3.12
C CYS A 135 -7.92 -1.47 2.50
N LEU A 136 -8.59 -1.56 1.37
CA LEU A 136 -9.18 -0.43 0.66
C LEU A 136 -10.70 -0.58 0.57
N SER A 137 -11.43 0.39 1.11
CA SER A 137 -12.88 0.48 1.02
C SER A 137 -13.28 1.23 -0.25
N ALA A 138 -13.24 0.56 -1.39
CA ALA A 138 -13.40 1.17 -2.71
C ALA A 138 -14.74 1.89 -2.91
N GLN A 139 -15.83 1.44 -2.27
CA GLN A 139 -17.11 2.15 -2.33
C GLN A 139 -17.10 3.40 -1.44
N THR A 140 -16.53 3.31 -0.23
CA THR A 140 -16.32 4.46 0.67
C THR A 140 -15.45 5.53 -0.01
N LEU A 141 -14.38 5.11 -0.68
CA LEU A 141 -13.50 5.99 -1.46
C LEU A 141 -14.28 6.69 -2.57
N GLN A 142 -15.08 5.95 -3.34
CA GLN A 142 -15.88 6.48 -4.44
C GLN A 142 -16.92 7.51 -3.97
N GLU A 143 -17.54 7.29 -2.80
CA GLU A 143 -18.49 8.21 -2.16
C GLU A 143 -17.80 9.50 -1.67
N ASN A 144 -16.62 9.37 -1.08
CA ASN A 144 -15.84 10.50 -0.59
C ASN A 144 -15.19 11.32 -1.73
N GLN A 145 -14.85 10.66 -2.84
CA GLN A 145 -14.10 11.24 -3.94
C GLN A 145 -14.77 10.98 -5.31
N PRO A 146 -16.02 11.45 -5.52
CA PRO A 146 -16.84 11.08 -6.68
C PRO A 146 -16.31 11.59 -8.03
N LYS A 147 -15.24 12.40 -8.02
CA LYS A 147 -14.59 12.94 -9.22
C LYS A 147 -13.63 11.94 -9.87
N TYR A 148 -13.16 10.95 -9.12
CA TYR A 148 -12.23 9.94 -9.60
C TYR A 148 -12.97 8.64 -9.88
N THR A 149 -12.43 7.83 -10.79
CA THR A 149 -12.98 6.50 -11.04
C THR A 149 -12.60 5.56 -9.91
N ARG A 150 -13.40 4.52 -9.67
CA ARG A 150 -13.12 3.50 -8.65
C ARG A 150 -11.74 2.88 -8.84
N LYS A 151 -11.36 2.57 -10.09
CA LYS A 151 -10.04 1.99 -10.42
C LYS A 151 -8.89 2.92 -10.04
N HIS A 152 -9.04 4.22 -10.34
CA HIS A 152 -8.08 5.25 -9.93
C HIS A 152 -7.94 5.30 -8.41
N LEU A 153 -9.07 5.27 -7.69
CA LEU A 153 -9.09 5.34 -6.23
C LEU A 153 -8.49 4.10 -5.57
N ILE A 154 -8.73 2.91 -6.12
CA ILE A 154 -8.12 1.66 -5.64
C ILE A 154 -6.59 1.77 -5.76
N VAL A 155 -6.05 2.12 -6.93
CA VAL A 155 -4.59 2.18 -7.09
C VAL A 155 -3.96 3.35 -6.32
N GLY A 156 -4.60 4.52 -6.33
CA GLY A 156 -4.13 5.68 -5.55
C GLY A 156 -4.17 5.43 -4.04
N GLY A 157 -5.16 4.67 -3.55
CA GLY A 157 -5.17 4.18 -2.17
C GLY A 157 -4.10 3.13 -1.91
N ALA A 158 -3.90 2.19 -2.84
CA ALA A 158 -2.92 1.12 -2.68
C ALA A 158 -1.49 1.64 -2.56
N ILE A 159 -1.08 2.59 -3.41
CA ILE A 159 0.26 3.20 -3.29
C ILE A 159 0.41 4.00 -1.99
N HIS A 160 -0.65 4.66 -1.52
CA HIS A 160 -0.61 5.36 -0.23
C HIS A 160 -0.42 4.40 0.95
N GLU A 161 -1.24 3.34 1.03
CA GLU A 161 -1.15 2.35 2.11
C GLU A 161 0.13 1.51 2.03
N LEU A 162 0.62 1.22 0.82
CA LEU A 162 1.93 0.60 0.63
C LEU A 162 3.03 1.42 1.29
N GLY A 163 2.97 2.76 1.18
CA GLY A 163 3.89 3.66 1.88
C GLY A 163 3.95 3.42 3.39
N HIS A 164 2.80 3.15 4.03
CA HIS A 164 2.76 2.79 5.45
C HIS A 164 3.41 1.45 5.75
N THR A 165 3.18 0.43 4.91
CA THR A 165 3.86 -0.87 5.06
C THR A 165 5.36 -0.82 4.72
N LEU A 166 5.82 0.26 4.10
CA LEU A 166 7.22 0.61 3.87
C LEU A 166 7.74 1.67 4.87
N GLY A 167 7.04 1.84 6.00
CA GLY A 167 7.53 2.63 7.13
C GLY A 167 7.29 4.13 7.06
N LEU A 168 6.55 4.66 6.07
CA LEU A 168 6.16 6.07 6.07
C LEU A 168 4.96 6.29 6.98
N THR A 169 5.15 7.03 8.06
CA THR A 169 4.09 7.33 9.03
C THR A 169 4.01 8.83 9.32
N VAL A 170 2.96 9.26 10.02
CA VAL A 170 2.84 10.64 10.53
C VAL A 170 3.99 11.04 11.47
N ASP A 171 4.65 10.06 12.11
CA ASP A 171 5.77 10.30 13.01
C ASP A 171 7.07 10.61 12.25
N ASP A 172 7.25 10.05 11.04
CA ASP A 172 8.39 10.35 10.16
C ASP A 172 8.30 11.78 9.61
N PHE A 173 7.10 12.15 9.15
CA PHE A 173 6.84 13.49 8.68
C PHE A 173 5.40 13.89 8.89
N GLY A 174 5.17 14.98 9.64
CA GLY A 174 3.81 15.46 9.91
C GLY A 174 3.01 15.97 8.71
N GLY A 175 3.54 15.89 7.49
CA GLY A 175 2.79 16.07 6.24
C GLY A 175 2.06 14.80 5.77
N ASN A 176 2.49 13.63 6.24
CA ASN A 176 1.86 12.33 6.00
C ASN A 176 0.50 12.31 6.69
N ASP A 177 -0.52 11.82 5.99
CA ASP A 177 -1.93 11.73 6.46
C ASP A 177 -2.52 13.05 6.96
N ASN A 178 -1.96 14.18 6.51
CA ASN A 178 -2.32 15.46 7.09
C ASN A 178 -3.63 16.00 6.50
N MET A 179 -4.76 15.74 7.16
CA MET A 179 -6.07 16.30 6.75
C MET A 179 -6.11 17.83 6.74
N GLY A 180 -5.26 18.49 7.54
CA GLY A 180 -5.22 19.94 7.66
C GLY A 180 -4.83 20.65 6.36
N VAL A 181 -4.13 19.98 5.44
CA VAL A 181 -3.73 20.54 4.14
C VAL A 181 -4.85 20.59 3.11
N VAL A 182 -6.04 20.05 3.41
CA VAL A 182 -7.20 20.14 2.53
C VAL A 182 -7.78 21.55 2.54
N ASP A 183 -7.77 22.21 3.70
CA ASP A 183 -8.16 23.62 3.84
C ASP A 183 -7.01 24.54 3.39
N THR A 184 -7.20 25.25 2.27
CA THR A 184 -6.18 26.09 1.62
C THR A 184 -5.71 27.27 2.45
N PHE A 185 -6.40 27.62 3.54
CA PHE A 185 -6.01 28.73 4.42
C PHE A 185 -5.44 28.26 5.76
N SER A 186 -5.33 26.96 5.98
CA SER A 186 -4.80 26.42 7.23
C SER A 186 -3.28 26.61 7.32
N LYS A 187 -2.76 26.64 8.55
CA LYS A 187 -1.30 26.64 8.78
C LYS A 187 -0.62 25.41 8.18
N GLN A 188 -1.33 24.28 8.14
CA GLN A 188 -0.82 23.02 7.59
C GLN A 188 -0.67 23.14 6.07
N TRP A 189 -1.62 23.79 5.39
CA TRP A 189 -1.52 24.04 3.95
C TRP A 189 -0.28 24.87 3.62
N TRP A 190 -0.07 26.00 4.29
CA TRP A 190 1.13 26.83 4.07
C TRP A 190 2.44 26.10 4.35
N LYS A 191 2.42 25.09 5.23
CA LYS A 191 3.60 24.30 5.60
C LYS A 191 3.88 23.17 4.61
N TYR A 192 2.85 22.53 4.07
CA TYR A 192 2.96 21.25 3.36
C TYR A 192 2.32 21.25 1.96
N HIS A 193 1.88 22.40 1.42
CA HIS A 193 1.31 22.42 0.07
C HIS A 193 2.33 22.03 -1.02
N ASN A 194 3.63 22.22 -0.75
CA ASN A 194 4.70 21.79 -1.64
C ASN A 194 5.03 20.30 -1.50
N TYR A 195 4.51 19.62 -0.48
CA TYR A 195 4.73 18.20 -0.30
C TYR A 195 3.92 17.40 -1.33
N LYS A 196 4.51 17.12 -2.50
CA LYS A 196 3.85 16.50 -3.66
C LYS A 196 3.95 14.98 -3.61
N SER A 197 3.22 14.38 -2.67
CA SER A 197 3.24 12.94 -2.43
C SER A 197 1.84 12.38 -2.27
N CYS A 198 1.61 11.13 -2.69
CA CYS A 198 0.38 10.42 -2.36
C CYS A 198 0.17 10.23 -0.84
N MET A 199 1.21 10.31 -0.01
CA MET A 199 1.09 10.29 1.47
C MET A 199 0.42 11.54 2.04
N ASN A 200 0.32 12.62 1.27
CA ASN A 200 -0.36 13.84 1.67
C ASN A 200 -1.82 13.82 1.18
N TYR A 201 -2.81 13.94 2.08
CA TYR A 201 -4.24 13.89 1.70
C TYR A 201 -4.70 14.95 0.70
N ARG A 202 -3.94 16.02 0.46
CA ARG A 202 -4.23 16.92 -0.66
C ARG A 202 -3.97 16.26 -2.01
N TYR A 203 -3.06 15.30 -2.09
CA TYR A 203 -2.51 14.70 -3.32
C TYR A 203 -2.71 13.19 -3.44
N THR A 204 -3.18 12.47 -2.40
CA THR A 204 -3.40 11.01 -2.41
C THR A 204 -4.03 10.45 -3.68
N TYR A 205 -5.07 11.10 -4.21
CA TYR A 205 -5.70 10.68 -5.47
C TYR A 205 -5.38 11.60 -6.66
N LYS A 206 -4.42 12.51 -6.54
CA LYS A 206 -3.97 13.40 -7.63
C LYS A 206 -2.64 12.98 -8.22
N ILE A 207 -1.83 12.27 -7.44
CA ILE A 207 -0.48 11.86 -7.79
C ILE A 207 -0.37 10.37 -7.44
N ILE A 208 0.05 9.55 -8.39
CA ILE A 208 0.42 8.15 -8.17
C ILE A 208 1.95 8.11 -8.14
N ASP A 209 2.51 8.68 -7.08
CA ASP A 209 3.94 8.79 -6.83
C ASP A 209 4.16 9.26 -5.38
N TYR A 210 5.35 8.99 -4.85
CA TYR A 210 5.83 9.62 -3.62
C TYR A 210 6.69 10.85 -3.94
N SER A 211 6.91 11.70 -2.96
CA SER A 211 7.77 12.86 -3.17
C SER A 211 9.25 12.48 -3.08
N ASP A 212 10.10 13.18 -3.83
CA ASP A 212 11.57 13.13 -3.73
C ASP A 212 12.18 14.37 -3.04
N GLY A 213 11.35 15.19 -2.40
CA GLY A 213 11.79 16.38 -1.67
C GLY A 213 12.24 17.56 -2.55
N SER A 214 12.09 17.48 -3.88
CA SER A 214 12.57 18.50 -4.82
C SER A 214 11.70 19.76 -4.93
N HIS A 215 10.49 19.78 -4.36
CA HIS A 215 9.50 20.86 -4.50
C HIS A 215 9.67 21.99 -3.46
N GLY A 216 10.82 22.03 -2.78
CA GLY A 216 11.21 23.13 -1.91
C GLY A 216 10.70 23.00 -0.48
N ARG A 217 10.44 24.14 0.18
CA ARG A 217 10.20 24.13 1.62
C ARG A 217 8.95 23.32 1.98
N GLY A 218 9.14 22.38 2.90
CA GLY A 218 8.07 21.55 3.44
C GLY A 218 7.76 20.32 2.57
N ASP A 219 8.54 20.07 1.53
CA ASP A 219 8.51 18.84 0.75
C ASP A 219 9.46 17.81 1.38
N PHE A 220 8.93 16.65 1.75
CA PHE A 220 9.67 15.56 2.36
C PHE A 220 10.01 14.53 1.29
N ASP A 221 11.24 14.00 1.34
CA ASP A 221 11.70 12.97 0.41
C ASP A 221 11.24 11.60 0.91
N ASP A 222 10.05 11.20 0.51
CA ASP A 222 9.48 9.89 0.85
C ASP A 222 10.30 8.75 0.26
N TRP A 223 10.68 8.88 -1.01
CA TRP A 223 11.46 7.85 -1.72
C TRP A 223 12.77 7.53 -1.01
N GLY A 224 13.45 8.55 -0.48
CA GLY A 224 14.66 8.40 0.31
C GLY A 224 14.46 7.86 1.74
N HIS A 225 13.22 7.77 2.24
CA HIS A 225 12.89 7.34 3.60
C HIS A 225 12.05 6.06 3.67
N LEU A 226 11.77 5.40 2.54
CA LEU A 226 11.16 4.06 2.56
C LEU A 226 12.07 3.07 3.29
N ASP A 227 11.52 2.35 4.27
CA ASP A 227 12.12 1.18 4.91
C ASP A 227 11.52 -0.08 4.28
N PHE A 228 12.24 -0.63 3.29
CA PHE A 228 11.83 -1.83 2.59
C PHE A 228 11.79 -3.08 3.48
N SER A 229 12.38 -3.04 4.68
CA SER A 229 12.32 -4.16 5.63
C SER A 229 11.18 -4.03 6.65
N PHE A 230 10.43 -2.93 6.64
CA PHE A 230 9.45 -2.58 7.67
C PHE A 230 8.31 -3.58 7.78
N PHE A 231 7.86 -4.14 6.67
CA PHE A 231 6.79 -5.16 6.65
C PHE A 231 7.20 -6.49 7.30
N LYS A 232 8.50 -6.71 7.55
CA LYS A 232 9.02 -7.87 8.31
C LYS A 232 9.55 -7.50 9.70
N ASN A 233 9.83 -6.23 9.93
CA ASN A 233 10.48 -5.73 11.14
C ASN A 233 9.74 -4.51 11.69
N THR A 234 8.40 -4.55 11.66
CA THR A 234 7.57 -3.41 12.04
C THR A 234 7.94 -2.93 13.43
N HIS A 235 8.31 -1.65 13.53
CA HIS A 235 8.71 -1.04 14.78
C HIS A 235 8.12 0.36 14.88
N PHE A 236 7.28 0.57 15.88
CA PHE A 236 6.78 1.90 16.20
C PHE A 236 7.71 2.53 17.24
N ARG A 237 8.59 3.43 16.79
CA ARG A 237 9.42 4.22 17.71
C ARG A 237 8.67 5.47 18.11
N LEU A 238 8.37 5.61 19.40
CA LEU A 238 7.93 6.90 19.92
C LEU A 238 9.02 7.95 19.68
N PRO A 239 8.70 9.14 19.15
CA PRO A 239 9.66 10.21 19.00
C PRO A 239 10.39 10.50 20.32
N GLU A 240 11.71 10.71 20.29
CA GLU A 240 12.54 10.93 21.50
C GLU A 240 12.01 12.05 22.40
N LYS A 241 11.31 13.04 21.85
CA LYS A 241 10.66 14.12 22.61
C LYS A 241 9.52 13.66 23.54
N TYR A 242 9.10 12.40 23.43
CA TYR A 242 8.05 11.77 24.23
C TYR A 242 8.56 10.58 25.08
N ILE A 243 9.86 10.30 25.04
CA ILE A 243 10.57 9.32 25.89
C ILE A 243 11.28 10.10 27.01
#